data_AF-A0A848WIY3-F1
#
_entry.id   AF-A0A848WIY3-F1
#
_cell.length_a   1.000
_cell.length_b   1.000
_cell.length_c   1.000
_cell.angle_alpha   90.00
_cell.angle_beta   90.00
_cell.angle_gamma   90.00
#
_symmetry.space_group_name_H-M   'P 1'
#
loop_
_entity.id
_entity.type
_entity.pdbx_description
1 polymer ?
#
loop_
_entity_poly.entity_id
_entity_poly.type
_entity_poly.pdbx_seq_one_letter_code
_entity_poly.pdbx_strand_id
1 'polypeptide(L)'
;MPYNVLVTISAAYVVLLFAVAFWADKRAEAGKLGWLRSPWVYTLSLSIYCTAWTFYGAVGYAARSGLEFVTIYLGPTLVMIGWWVFLRRMVRIGRTQRVTSIADFISSRYGKSNALGVLVTLLAVVGTTPYIALQLQSVTLSFDVFAHRGTTGNSESLTQTAFFVAAGLTLFTIVFGTRNLDVNERHHGVVTAIAVEAIVKLLALLAVGMFVVFWVGGGAGETFEA
;
A
#
# COMPACT_ATOMS: atom_id res chain seq x y z
N MET A 1 20.24 10.31 -11.31
CA MET A 1 21.04 10.15 -10.06
C MET A 1 21.81 8.86 -10.18
N PRO A 2 22.97 8.68 -9.52
CA PRO A 2 23.65 7.39 -9.53
C PRO A 2 22.75 6.30 -8.92
N TYR A 3 22.71 5.11 -9.52
CA TYR A 3 21.90 3.98 -9.06
C TYR A 3 22.11 3.68 -7.56
N ASN A 4 23.35 3.68 -7.10
CA ASN A 4 23.71 3.43 -5.70
C ASN A 4 23.11 4.48 -4.75
N VAL A 5 23.00 5.74 -5.17
CA VAL A 5 22.40 6.80 -4.35
C VAL A 5 20.91 6.56 -4.22
N LEU A 6 20.24 6.19 -5.31
CA LEU A 6 18.81 5.87 -5.31
C LEU A 6 18.50 4.66 -4.41
N VAL A 7 19.28 3.59 -4.53
CA VAL A 7 19.18 2.41 -3.65
C VAL A 7 19.38 2.82 -2.18
N THR A 8 20.41 3.63 -1.90
CA THR A 8 20.72 4.07 -0.53
C THR A 8 19.59 4.90 0.07
N ILE A 9 19.03 5.86 -0.66
CA ILE A 9 17.91 6.68 -0.20
C ILE A 9 16.67 5.81 0.04
N SER A 10 16.39 4.88 -0.87
CA SER A 10 15.24 3.96 -0.76
C SER A 10 15.38 3.06 0.47
N ALA A 11 16.55 2.45 0.65
CA ALA A 11 16.85 1.61 1.82
C ALA A 11 16.80 2.42 3.13
N ALA A 12 17.36 3.63 3.15
CA ALA A 12 17.31 4.52 4.31
C ALA A 12 15.87 4.91 4.68
N TYR A 13 15.02 5.17 3.68
CA TYR A 13 13.60 5.47 3.89
C TYR A 13 12.85 4.27 4.48
N VAL A 14 13.09 3.07 3.95
CA VAL A 14 12.55 1.81 4.49
C VAL A 14 12.99 1.62 5.94
N VAL A 15 14.29 1.74 6.24
CA VAL A 15 14.84 1.66 7.61
C VAL A 15 14.21 2.69 8.53
N LEU A 16 13.97 3.92 8.06
CA LEU A 16 13.29 4.96 8.83
C LEU A 16 11.86 4.56 9.18
N LEU A 17 11.09 4.04 8.22
CA LEU A 17 9.74 3.53 8.50
C LEU A 17 9.76 2.37 9.50
N PHE A 18 10.79 1.52 9.46
CA PHE A 18 10.99 0.48 10.48
C PHE A 18 11.34 1.03 11.85
N ALA A 19 12.20 2.03 11.91
CA ALA A 19 12.52 2.70 13.17
C ALA A 19 11.25 3.31 13.78
N VAL A 20 10.36 3.89 12.96
CA VAL A 20 9.05 4.40 13.39
C VAL A 20 8.16 3.26 13.92
N ALA A 21 8.07 2.14 13.19
CA ALA A 21 7.29 0.98 13.64
C ALA A 21 7.78 0.45 15.00
N PHE A 22 9.08 0.19 15.12
CA PHE A 22 9.70 -0.32 16.34
C PHE A 22 9.54 0.66 17.52
N TRP A 23 9.71 1.95 17.27
CA TRP A 23 9.49 2.98 18.29
C TRP A 23 8.03 3.02 18.76
N ALA A 24 7.07 2.90 17.83
CA ALA A 24 5.65 2.87 18.15
C ALA A 24 5.25 1.61 18.94
N ASP A 25 5.80 0.43 18.59
CA ASP A 25 5.59 -0.81 19.35
C ASP A 25 6.15 -0.68 20.78
N LYS A 26 7.41 -0.26 20.94
CA LYS A 26 8.02 -0.05 22.26
C LYS A 26 7.23 0.96 23.12
N ARG A 27 6.65 1.99 22.50
CA ARG A 27 5.83 2.99 23.20
C ARG A 27 4.46 2.43 23.57
N ALA A 28 3.89 1.54 22.77
CA ALA A 28 2.65 0.82 23.08
C ALA A 28 2.85 -0.15 24.25
N GLU A 29 3.95 -0.93 24.25
CA GLU A 29 4.35 -1.81 25.36
C GLU A 29 4.53 -1.04 26.68
N ALA A 30 5.09 0.17 26.61
CA ALA A 30 5.25 1.06 27.76
C ALA A 30 3.93 1.70 28.24
N GLY A 31 2.76 1.28 27.73
CA GLY A 31 1.44 1.78 28.11
C GLY A 31 1.12 3.19 27.59
N LYS A 32 1.99 3.80 26.78
CA LYS A 32 1.86 5.19 26.30
C LYS A 32 1.10 5.25 24.98
N LEU A 33 -0.10 4.66 24.96
CA LEU A 33 -0.94 4.50 23.77
C LEU A 33 -1.67 5.76 23.28
N GLY A 34 -1.50 6.91 23.93
CA GLY A 34 -2.31 8.13 23.71
C GLY A 34 -2.55 8.48 22.23
N TRP A 35 -1.51 8.91 21.52
CA TRP A 35 -1.62 9.27 20.10
C TRP A 35 -1.76 8.05 19.16
N LEU A 36 -1.20 6.90 19.56
CA LEU A 36 -1.26 5.65 18.79
C LEU A 36 -2.68 5.05 18.66
N ARG A 37 -3.62 5.47 19.52
CA ARG A 37 -5.05 5.11 19.44
C ARG A 37 -5.90 6.18 18.75
N SER A 38 -5.29 7.26 18.25
CA SER A 38 -6.02 8.32 17.56
C SER A 38 -6.75 7.76 16.33
N PRO A 39 -8.02 8.18 16.09
CA PRO A 39 -8.75 7.81 14.88
C PRO A 39 -7.98 8.16 13.60
N TRP A 40 -7.19 9.23 13.62
CA TRP A 40 -6.38 9.66 12.48
C TRP A 40 -5.35 8.63 12.06
N VAL A 41 -4.67 7.99 13.01
CA VAL A 41 -3.66 6.96 12.72
C VAL A 41 -4.33 5.76 12.06
N TYR A 42 -5.49 5.35 12.55
CA TYR A 42 -6.25 4.26 11.95
C TYR A 42 -6.74 4.64 10.54
N THR A 43 -7.36 5.81 10.36
CA THR A 43 -7.84 6.27 9.06
C THR A 43 -6.71 6.43 8.04
N LEU A 44 -5.56 7.00 8.43
CA LEU A 44 -4.38 7.10 7.57
C LEU A 44 -3.82 5.72 7.24
N SER A 45 -3.85 4.77 8.17
CA SER A 45 -3.40 3.40 7.88
C SER A 45 -4.28 2.68 6.84
N LEU A 46 -5.57 3.03 6.73
CA LEU A 46 -6.43 2.51 5.66
C LEU A 46 -5.95 2.93 4.26
N SER A 47 -5.13 3.99 4.16
CA SER A 47 -4.53 4.40 2.90
C SER A 47 -3.42 3.47 2.41
N ILE A 48 -3.16 2.33 3.08
CA ILE A 48 -2.39 1.24 2.47
C ILE A 48 -3.02 0.76 1.15
N TYR A 49 -4.33 1.02 0.98
CA TYR A 49 -5.03 0.90 -0.30
C TYR A 49 -4.35 1.67 -1.46
N CYS A 50 -3.70 2.81 -1.17
CA CYS A 50 -2.99 3.63 -2.14
C CYS A 50 -1.57 3.07 -2.39
N THR A 51 -1.47 2.17 -3.37
CA THR A 51 -0.23 1.49 -3.77
C THR A 51 0.42 2.14 -4.99
N ALA A 52 1.44 1.50 -5.59
CA ALA A 52 2.04 1.97 -6.84
C ALA A 52 1.00 2.11 -7.97
N TRP A 53 -0.12 1.38 -7.89
CA TRP A 53 -1.27 1.55 -8.78
C TRP A 53 -1.85 2.98 -8.74
N THR A 54 -1.89 3.64 -7.58
CA THR A 54 -2.37 5.02 -7.48
C THR A 54 -1.44 6.01 -8.20
N PHE A 55 -0.13 5.80 -8.10
CA PHE A 55 0.87 6.69 -8.70
C PHE A 55 1.01 6.47 -10.21
N TYR A 56 1.06 5.22 -10.66
CA TYR A 56 1.27 4.88 -12.07
C TYR A 56 -0.04 4.64 -12.82
N GLY A 57 -0.91 3.82 -12.23
CA GLY A 57 -2.18 3.41 -12.83
C GLY A 57 -3.18 4.55 -12.89
N ALA A 58 -3.52 5.17 -11.75
CA ALA A 58 -4.55 6.21 -11.71
C ALA A 58 -4.13 7.48 -12.45
N VAL A 59 -2.88 7.93 -12.30
CA VAL A 59 -2.35 9.09 -13.06
C VAL A 59 -2.30 8.78 -14.55
N GLY A 60 -1.82 7.59 -14.94
CA GLY A 60 -1.80 7.17 -16.34
C GLY A 60 -3.19 7.01 -16.95
N TYR A 61 -4.17 6.55 -16.16
CA TYR A 61 -5.57 6.46 -16.59
C TYR A 61 -6.20 7.86 -16.72
N ALA A 62 -5.93 8.77 -15.78
CA ALA A 62 -6.36 10.16 -15.88
C ALA A 62 -5.80 10.85 -17.14
N ALA A 63 -4.53 10.59 -17.49
CA ALA A 63 -3.91 11.14 -18.69
C ALA A 63 -4.52 10.60 -20.00
N ARG A 64 -5.14 9.42 -20.01
CA ARG A 64 -5.73 8.80 -21.21
C ARG A 64 -7.25 8.98 -21.33
N SER A 65 -7.94 9.03 -20.18
CA SER A 65 -9.40 8.96 -20.08
C SER A 65 -9.98 10.14 -19.30
N GLY A 66 -9.18 11.16 -18.98
CA GLY A 66 -9.61 12.34 -18.25
C GLY A 66 -10.22 11.98 -16.89
N LEU A 67 -11.40 12.55 -16.58
CA LEU A 67 -12.09 12.40 -15.29
C LEU A 67 -12.63 11.00 -15.01
N GLU A 68 -12.63 10.07 -15.97
CA GLU A 68 -13.13 8.71 -15.73
C GLU A 68 -12.37 7.99 -14.62
N PHE A 69 -11.09 8.35 -14.37
CA PHE A 69 -10.29 7.76 -13.28
C PHE A 69 -10.95 7.92 -11.90
N VAL A 70 -11.76 8.96 -11.71
CA VAL A 70 -12.46 9.25 -10.46
C VAL A 70 -13.46 8.14 -10.11
N THR A 71 -14.03 7.48 -11.12
CA THR A 71 -15.03 6.41 -10.93
C THR A 71 -14.47 5.22 -10.17
N ILE A 72 -13.17 4.94 -10.31
CA ILE A 72 -12.47 3.86 -9.58
C ILE A 72 -12.53 4.11 -8.06
N TYR A 73 -12.55 5.37 -7.63
CA TYR A 73 -12.60 5.74 -6.21
C TYR A 73 -14.02 5.77 -5.63
N LEU A 74 -15.07 5.65 -6.45
CA LEU A 74 -16.45 5.57 -5.97
C LEU A 74 -16.67 4.32 -5.12
N GLY A 75 -16.13 3.16 -5.52
CA GLY A 75 -16.29 1.91 -4.79
C GLY A 75 -15.81 2.00 -3.33
N PRO A 76 -14.53 2.33 -3.08
CA PRO A 76 -14.03 2.56 -1.73
C PRO A 76 -14.79 3.64 -0.97
N THR A 77 -15.19 4.73 -1.64
CA THR A 77 -15.96 5.81 -1.02
C THR A 77 -17.32 5.33 -0.53
N LEU A 78 -18.07 4.60 -1.36
CA LEU A 78 -19.37 4.02 -0.99
C LEU A 78 -19.23 3.01 0.15
N VAL A 79 -18.18 2.19 0.13
CA VAL A 79 -17.87 1.25 1.22
C VAL A 79 -17.61 1.99 2.53
N MET A 80 -16.89 3.12 2.49
CA MET A 80 -16.62 3.96 3.66
C MET A 80 -17.86 4.71 4.15
N ILE A 81 -18.72 5.21 3.25
CA ILE A 81 -20.02 5.79 3.62
C ILE A 81 -20.90 4.71 4.28
N GLY A 82 -20.90 3.51 3.72
CA GLY A 82 -21.60 2.32 4.25
C GLY A 82 -20.93 1.67 5.46
N TRP A 83 -19.90 2.28 6.05
CA TRP A 83 -19.05 1.69 7.11
C TRP A 83 -19.85 1.09 8.26
N TRP A 84 -20.86 1.81 8.74
CA TRP A 84 -21.64 1.41 9.90
C TRP A 84 -22.49 0.15 9.65
N VAL A 85 -22.94 -0.04 8.41
CA VAL A 85 -23.82 -1.15 8.02
C VAL A 85 -22.99 -2.39 7.66
N PHE A 86 -21.99 -2.22 6.80
CA PHE A 86 -21.24 -3.34 6.22
C PHE A 86 -20.01 -3.69 7.07
N LEU A 87 -19.07 -2.75 7.18
CA LEU A 87 -17.75 -3.01 7.77
C LEU A 87 -17.84 -3.30 9.27
N ARG A 88 -18.66 -2.54 10.01
CA ARG A 88 -18.87 -2.80 11.44
C ARG A 88 -19.42 -4.20 11.69
N ARG A 89 -20.34 -4.69 10.84
CA ARG A 89 -20.93 -6.03 10.95
C ARG A 89 -19.89 -7.11 10.64
N MET A 90 -19.10 -6.94 9.58
CA MET A 90 -18.02 -7.86 9.24
C MET A 90 -16.98 -7.97 10.36
N VAL A 91 -16.52 -6.84 10.89
CA VAL A 91 -15.55 -6.80 12.01
C VAL A 91 -16.11 -7.48 13.25
N ARG A 92 -17.39 -7.26 13.58
CA ARG A 92 -18.04 -7.92 14.72
C ARG A 92 -18.04 -9.45 14.55
N ILE A 93 -18.48 -9.93 13.39
CA ILE A 93 -18.53 -11.38 13.09
C ILE A 93 -17.12 -11.99 13.15
N GLY A 94 -16.14 -11.33 12.53
CA GLY A 94 -14.75 -11.80 12.54
C GLY A 94 -14.19 -11.96 13.95
N ARG A 95 -14.46 -11.00 14.84
CA ARG A 95 -14.04 -11.11 16.25
C ARG A 95 -14.78 -12.21 17.02
N THR A 96 -16.11 -12.30 16.87
CA THR A 96 -16.90 -13.30 17.59
C THR A 96 -16.53 -14.73 17.17
N GLN A 97 -16.22 -14.94 15.89
CA GLN A 97 -15.86 -16.25 15.36
C GLN A 97 -14.34 -16.54 15.35
N ARG A 98 -13.52 -15.61 15.86
CA ARG A 98 -12.03 -15.69 15.86
C ARG A 98 -11.45 -16.01 14.49
N VAL A 99 -12.05 -15.40 13.46
CA VAL A 99 -11.64 -15.60 12.08
C VAL A 99 -10.37 -14.82 11.81
N THR A 100 -9.38 -15.48 11.18
CA THR A 100 -8.04 -14.91 10.94
C THR A 100 -7.76 -14.56 9.48
N SER A 101 -8.59 -15.04 8.54
CA SER A 101 -8.43 -14.78 7.10
C SER A 101 -9.77 -14.57 6.39
N ILE A 102 -9.74 -14.00 5.19
CA ILE A 102 -10.93 -13.84 4.34
C ILE A 102 -11.52 -15.21 3.95
N ALA A 103 -10.66 -16.20 3.69
CA ALA A 103 -11.09 -17.56 3.39
C ALA A 103 -11.84 -18.20 4.56
N ASP A 104 -11.31 -18.03 5.77
CA ASP A 104 -11.96 -18.50 6.99
C ASP A 104 -13.29 -17.76 7.23
N PHE A 105 -13.34 -16.44 6.99
CA PHE A 105 -14.55 -15.62 7.10
C PHE A 105 -15.68 -16.09 6.17
N ILE A 106 -15.32 -16.43 4.93
CA ILE A 106 -16.29 -16.93 3.96
C ILE A 106 -16.69 -18.35 4.33
N SER A 107 -15.73 -19.24 4.64
CA SER A 107 -16.04 -20.63 5.00
C SER A 107 -16.93 -20.75 6.24
N SER A 108 -16.77 -19.87 7.24
CA SER A 108 -17.52 -19.90 8.49
C SER A 108 -18.99 -19.52 8.31
N ARG A 109 -19.34 -18.79 7.25
CA ARG A 109 -20.75 -18.55 6.87
C ARG A 109 -21.45 -19.78 6.31
N TYR A 110 -20.69 -20.73 5.77
CA TYR A 110 -21.22 -21.94 5.13
C TYR A 110 -20.86 -23.19 5.93
N GLY A 111 -20.95 -23.11 7.26
CA GLY A 111 -20.74 -24.26 8.15
C GLY A 111 -19.28 -24.72 8.26
N LYS A 112 -18.30 -23.81 8.07
CA LYS A 112 -16.86 -24.11 8.07
C LYS A 112 -16.47 -25.14 7.00
N SER A 113 -17.01 -24.98 5.79
CA SER A 113 -16.65 -25.82 4.65
C SER A 113 -15.18 -25.66 4.26
N ASN A 114 -14.39 -26.72 4.49
CA ASN A 114 -12.97 -26.75 4.11
C ASN A 114 -12.77 -26.55 2.60
N ALA A 115 -13.63 -27.16 1.77
CA ALA A 115 -13.56 -27.02 0.32
C ALA A 115 -13.74 -25.55 -0.13
N LEU A 116 -14.68 -24.83 0.49
CA LEU A 116 -14.88 -23.41 0.22
C LEU A 116 -13.68 -22.57 0.69
N GLY A 117 -13.11 -22.88 1.86
CA GLY A 117 -11.89 -22.24 2.35
C GLY A 117 -10.70 -22.40 1.40
N VAL A 118 -10.48 -23.61 0.88
CA VAL A 118 -9.44 -23.89 -0.12
C VAL A 118 -9.69 -23.10 -1.40
N LEU A 119 -10.92 -23.12 -1.92
CA LEU A 119 -11.29 -22.38 -3.14
C LEU A 119 -11.00 -20.88 -3.01
N VAL A 120 -11.45 -20.26 -1.91
CA VAL A 120 -11.22 -18.82 -1.66
C VAL A 120 -9.73 -18.53 -1.53
N THR A 121 -8.96 -19.40 -0.87
CA THR A 121 -7.52 -19.25 -0.75
C THR A 121 -6.83 -19.30 -2.11
N LEU A 122 -7.18 -20.27 -2.96
CA LEU A 122 -6.65 -20.37 -4.31
C LEU A 122 -6.99 -19.14 -5.15
N LEU A 123 -8.23 -18.67 -5.10
CA LEU A 123 -8.64 -17.43 -5.79
C LEU A 123 -7.85 -16.22 -5.29
N ALA A 124 -7.63 -16.11 -3.98
CA ALA A 124 -6.82 -15.05 -3.40
C ALA A 124 -5.37 -15.11 -3.90
N VAL A 125 -4.74 -16.31 -3.94
CA VAL A 125 -3.37 -16.48 -4.45
C VAL A 125 -3.28 -16.15 -5.94
N VAL A 126 -4.19 -16.68 -6.76
CA VAL A 126 -4.24 -16.43 -8.21
C VAL A 126 -4.48 -14.95 -8.52
N GLY A 127 -5.30 -14.26 -7.73
CA GLY A 127 -5.55 -12.82 -7.92
C GLY A 127 -4.43 -11.92 -7.40
N THR A 128 -3.80 -12.26 -6.27
CA THR A 128 -2.75 -11.43 -5.65
C THR A 128 -1.39 -11.57 -6.36
N THR A 129 -1.07 -12.74 -6.91
CA THR A 129 0.19 -12.98 -7.62
C THR A 129 0.44 -11.99 -8.77
N PRO A 130 -0.47 -11.83 -9.76
CA PRO A 130 -0.28 -10.85 -10.83
C PRO A 130 -0.33 -9.41 -10.31
N TYR A 131 -1.08 -9.14 -9.24
CA TYR A 131 -1.08 -7.82 -8.63
C TYR A 131 0.29 -7.47 -8.05
N ILE A 132 0.93 -8.38 -7.30
CA ILE A 132 2.30 -8.20 -6.79
C ILE A 132 3.29 -8.01 -7.95
N ALA A 133 3.14 -8.75 -9.04
CA ALA A 133 3.97 -8.58 -10.23
C ALA A 133 3.85 -7.17 -10.83
N LEU A 134 2.63 -6.61 -10.92
CA LEU A 134 2.41 -5.23 -11.37
C LEU A 134 2.99 -4.19 -10.39
N GLN A 135 2.96 -4.46 -9.09
CA GLN A 135 3.61 -3.59 -8.10
C GLN A 135 5.14 -3.59 -8.27
N LEU A 136 5.74 -4.77 -8.45
CA LEU A 136 7.19 -4.91 -8.69
C LEU A 136 7.61 -4.22 -10.00
N GLN A 137 6.81 -4.35 -11.06
CA GLN A 137 7.04 -3.65 -12.32
C GLN A 137 7.01 -2.12 -12.13
N SER A 138 6.08 -1.60 -11.33
CA SER A 138 6.02 -0.16 -11.04
C SER A 138 7.29 0.32 -10.34
N VAL A 139 7.83 -0.48 -9.41
CA VAL A 139 9.11 -0.17 -8.74
C VAL A 139 10.27 -0.18 -9.73
N THR A 140 10.40 -1.19 -10.59
CA THR A 140 11.50 -1.22 -11.56
C THR A 140 11.43 -0.09 -12.57
N LEU A 141 10.24 0.30 -13.02
CA LEU A 141 10.04 1.49 -13.84
C LEU A 141 10.46 2.78 -13.12
N SER A 142 10.18 2.91 -11.82
CA SER A 142 10.70 4.03 -11.03
C SER A 142 12.24 4.07 -11.06
N PHE A 143 12.88 2.93 -10.80
CA PHE A 143 14.35 2.84 -10.79
C PHE A 143 14.95 3.19 -12.15
N ASP A 144 14.33 2.73 -13.24
CA ASP A 144 14.82 3.00 -14.60
C ASP A 144 14.85 4.50 -14.92
N VAL A 145 13.73 5.19 -14.65
CA VAL A 145 13.58 6.63 -14.92
C VAL A 145 14.60 7.46 -14.15
N PHE A 146 14.94 7.09 -12.91
CA PHE A 146 15.85 7.86 -12.05
C PHE A 146 17.33 7.47 -12.20
N ALA A 147 17.62 6.21 -12.56
CA ALA A 147 18.97 5.68 -12.69
C ALA A 147 19.57 5.86 -14.10
N HIS A 148 18.77 5.82 -15.17
CA HIS A 148 19.26 5.83 -16.56
C HIS A 148 18.96 7.13 -17.33
N ARG A 149 19.47 8.27 -16.87
CA ARG A 149 19.53 9.48 -17.73
C ARG A 149 20.67 9.36 -18.74
N GLY A 150 20.57 8.46 -19.73
CA GLY A 150 21.44 8.54 -20.92
C GLY A 150 21.74 7.28 -21.74
N THR A 151 21.40 6.07 -21.30
CA THR A 151 21.62 4.86 -22.11
C THR A 151 20.33 4.03 -22.14
N THR A 152 19.79 3.86 -23.34
CA THR A 152 18.59 3.06 -23.62
C THR A 152 18.64 1.69 -22.95
N GLY A 153 17.51 1.31 -22.35
CA GLY A 153 17.33 0.18 -21.46
C GLY A 153 17.95 -1.13 -21.91
N ASN A 154 18.80 -1.67 -21.04
CA ASN A 154 19.17 -3.08 -21.08
C ASN A 154 18.11 -3.84 -20.25
N SER A 155 17.29 -4.66 -20.90
CA SER A 155 16.22 -5.44 -20.25
C SER A 155 16.75 -6.31 -19.09
N GLU A 156 18.00 -6.74 -19.16
CA GLU A 156 18.69 -7.47 -18.09
C GLU A 156 18.82 -6.66 -16.79
N SER A 157 19.03 -5.34 -16.88
CA SER A 157 19.17 -4.44 -15.70
C SER A 157 17.85 -4.30 -14.92
N LEU A 158 16.71 -4.27 -15.64
CA LEU A 158 15.38 -4.22 -15.04
C LEU A 158 15.03 -5.53 -14.33
N THR A 159 15.34 -6.67 -14.95
CA THR A 159 15.12 -7.99 -14.34
C THR A 159 15.97 -8.18 -13.10
N GLN A 160 17.24 -7.76 -13.13
CA GLN A 160 18.11 -7.80 -11.95
C GLN A 160 17.55 -6.92 -10.81
N THR A 161 17.11 -5.70 -11.13
CA THR A 161 16.50 -4.80 -10.14
C THR A 161 15.22 -5.40 -9.55
N ALA A 162 14.33 -5.97 -10.38
CA ALA A 162 13.13 -6.67 -9.91
C ALA A 162 13.47 -7.81 -8.95
N PHE A 163 14.47 -8.61 -9.30
CA PHE A 163 14.90 -9.74 -8.48
C PHE A 163 15.43 -9.30 -7.11
N PHE A 164 16.33 -8.32 -7.05
CA PHE A 164 16.87 -7.83 -5.78
C PHE A 164 15.81 -7.13 -4.91
N VAL A 165 14.90 -6.37 -5.53
CA VAL A 165 13.76 -5.77 -4.82
C VAL A 165 12.85 -6.86 -4.27
N ALA A 166 12.49 -7.85 -5.08
CA ALA A 166 11.65 -8.97 -4.63
C ALA A 166 12.31 -9.76 -3.50
N ALA A 167 13.60 -10.12 -3.64
CA ALA A 167 14.36 -10.79 -2.60
C ALA A 167 14.42 -9.96 -1.30
N GLY A 168 14.63 -8.64 -1.42
CA GLY A 168 14.59 -7.71 -0.30
C GLY A 168 13.22 -7.69 0.39
N LEU A 169 12.13 -7.58 -0.36
CA LEU A 169 10.75 -7.65 0.16
C LEU A 169 10.44 -9.02 0.78
N THR A 170 10.93 -10.11 0.22
CA THR A 170 10.77 -11.47 0.78
C THR A 170 11.51 -11.59 2.10
N LEU A 171 12.80 -11.23 2.15
CA LEU A 171 13.59 -11.25 3.40
C LEU A 171 12.93 -10.37 4.45
N PHE A 172 12.50 -9.18 4.04
CA PHE A 172 11.78 -8.24 4.88
C PHE A 172 10.49 -8.87 5.46
N THR A 173 9.67 -9.49 4.61
CA THR A 173 8.45 -10.18 5.02
C THR A 173 8.73 -11.35 5.96
N ILE A 174 9.84 -12.08 5.77
CA ILE A 174 10.24 -13.17 6.68
C ILE A 174 10.62 -12.60 8.05
N VAL A 175 11.52 -11.61 8.09
CA VAL A 175 12.06 -11.05 9.35
C VAL A 175 10.96 -10.42 10.20
N PHE A 176 10.04 -9.69 9.57
CA PHE A 176 9.03 -8.90 10.28
C PHE A 176 7.62 -9.51 10.24
N GLY A 177 7.25 -10.22 9.18
CA GLY A 177 5.92 -10.78 9.00
C GLY A 177 5.71 -12.14 9.68
N THR A 178 6.76 -12.94 9.87
CA THR A 178 6.61 -14.29 10.46
C THR A 178 6.85 -14.35 11.97
N ARG A 179 7.47 -13.33 12.58
CA ARG A 179 7.82 -13.35 14.01
C ARG A 179 6.72 -12.90 14.98
N ASN A 180 5.67 -12.19 14.53
CA ASN A 180 4.61 -11.63 15.41
C ASN A 180 3.17 -11.93 14.92
N LEU A 181 2.85 -13.19 14.66
CA LEU A 181 1.51 -13.66 14.28
C LEU A 181 0.59 -13.95 15.47
N ASP A 182 0.63 -13.15 16.54
CA ASP A 182 -0.45 -13.17 17.54
C ASP A 182 -1.56 -12.20 17.09
N VAL A 183 -2.62 -12.75 16.50
CA VAL A 183 -3.74 -12.03 15.87
C VAL A 183 -4.52 -11.16 16.88
N ASN A 184 -4.27 -11.32 18.19
CA ASN A 184 -4.88 -10.50 19.24
C ASN A 184 -4.07 -9.24 19.61
N GLU A 185 -2.81 -9.14 19.22
CA GLU A 185 -2.04 -7.93 19.45
C GLU A 185 -2.34 -6.91 18.35
N ARG A 186 -2.74 -5.71 18.76
CA ARG A 186 -2.84 -4.60 17.83
C ARG A 186 -1.42 -4.26 17.38
N HIS A 187 -1.09 -4.48 16.10
CA HIS A 187 0.18 -4.07 15.49
C HIS A 187 0.28 -2.54 15.40
N HIS A 188 0.42 -1.90 16.56
CA HIS A 188 0.47 -0.45 16.70
C HIS A 188 1.65 0.13 15.90
N GLY A 189 2.78 -0.57 15.84
CA GLY A 189 3.96 -0.21 15.06
C GLY A 189 3.68 -0.15 13.57
N VAL A 190 3.22 -1.26 12.98
CA VAL A 190 2.93 -1.34 11.54
C VAL A 190 1.87 -0.32 11.12
N VAL A 191 0.77 -0.22 11.88
CA VAL A 191 -0.30 0.75 11.61
C VAL A 191 0.23 2.19 11.64
N THR A 192 1.13 2.51 12.59
CA THR A 192 1.73 3.84 12.69
C THR A 192 2.70 4.12 11.55
N ALA A 193 3.52 3.15 11.15
CA ALA A 193 4.43 3.30 10.02
C ALA A 193 3.67 3.57 8.72
N ILE A 194 2.59 2.82 8.47
CA ILE A 194 1.71 3.06 7.30
C ILE A 194 1.10 4.46 7.38
N ALA A 195 0.64 4.92 8.55
CA ALA A 195 0.07 6.25 8.70
C ALA A 195 1.08 7.37 8.42
N VAL A 196 2.34 7.20 8.84
CA VAL A 196 3.42 8.15 8.51
C VAL A 196 3.72 8.13 7.01
N GLU A 197 3.84 6.94 6.43
CA GLU A 197 4.03 6.76 4.99
C GLU A 197 2.90 7.42 4.18
N ALA A 198 1.65 7.32 4.65
CA ALA A 198 0.48 7.95 4.03
C ALA A 198 0.61 9.48 3.95
N ILE A 199 1.11 10.11 5.01
CA ILE A 199 1.33 11.56 5.04
C ILE A 199 2.40 11.94 4.01
N VAL A 200 3.51 11.20 3.96
CA VAL A 200 4.58 11.43 2.97
C VAL A 200 4.04 11.31 1.55
N LYS A 201 3.25 10.25 1.26
CA LYS A 201 2.61 10.04 -0.03
C LYS A 201 1.67 11.19 -0.41
N LEU A 202 0.84 11.63 0.54
CA LEU A 202 -0.13 12.70 0.31
C LEU A 202 0.58 14.02 0.00
N LEU A 203 1.56 14.40 0.81
CA LEU A 203 2.34 15.63 0.60
C LEU A 203 3.10 15.59 -0.73
N ALA A 204 3.72 14.45 -1.06
CA ALA A 204 4.41 14.28 -2.33
C ALA A 204 3.47 14.42 -3.54
N LEU A 205 2.29 13.77 -3.51
CA LEU A 205 1.31 13.87 -4.58
C LEU A 205 0.74 15.28 -4.72
N LEU A 206 0.43 15.95 -3.61
CA LEU A 206 -0.04 17.34 -3.64
C LEU A 206 1.01 18.28 -4.20
N ALA A 207 2.28 18.12 -3.79
CA ALA A 207 3.38 18.94 -4.30
C ALA A 207 3.58 18.74 -5.81
N VAL A 208 3.58 17.48 -6.28
CA VAL A 208 3.71 17.18 -7.72
C VAL A 208 2.49 17.69 -8.49
N GLY A 209 1.28 17.49 -8.00
CA GLY A 209 0.06 17.99 -8.64
C GLY A 209 0.05 19.51 -8.76
N MET A 210 0.41 20.22 -7.67
CA MET A 210 0.54 21.68 -7.69
C MET A 210 1.63 22.15 -8.67
N PHE A 211 2.78 21.48 -8.69
CA PHE A 211 3.84 21.77 -9.64
C PHE A 211 3.35 21.63 -11.09
N VAL A 212 2.67 20.53 -11.42
CA VAL A 212 2.16 20.30 -12.77
C VAL A 212 1.13 21.36 -13.15
N VAL A 213 0.14 21.64 -12.30
CA VAL A 213 -0.94 22.59 -12.62
C VAL A 213 -0.41 24.01 -12.82
N PHE A 214 0.48 24.50 -11.95
CA PHE A 214 0.87 25.92 -11.94
C PHE A 214 2.17 26.22 -12.68
N TRP A 215 3.10 25.27 -12.81
CA TRP A 215 4.38 25.51 -13.51
C TRP A 215 4.45 24.84 -14.88
N VAL A 216 3.69 23.78 -15.13
CA VAL A 216 3.71 23.08 -16.42
C VAL A 216 2.47 23.42 -17.25
N GLY A 217 1.28 23.33 -16.65
CA GLY A 217 0.00 23.51 -17.31
C GLY A 217 -0.51 24.96 -17.37
N GLY A 218 0.31 25.96 -17.01
CA GLY A 218 -0.02 27.39 -17.10
C GLY A 218 -1.11 27.90 -16.15
N GLY A 219 -1.78 26.99 -15.43
CA GLY A 219 -2.81 27.29 -14.43
C GLY A 219 -3.92 26.25 -14.43
N ALA A 220 -4.80 26.33 -13.43
CA ALA A 220 -5.89 25.37 -13.28
C ALA A 220 -6.87 25.38 -14.46
N GLY A 221 -7.21 26.56 -14.99
CA GLY A 221 -8.13 26.69 -16.14
C GLY A 221 -7.59 26.02 -17.39
N GLU A 222 -6.36 26.37 -17.78
CA GLU A 222 -5.67 25.81 -18.96
C GLU A 222 -5.48 24.29 -18.83
N THR A 223 -5.22 23.78 -17.62
CA THR A 223 -5.08 22.33 -17.37
C THR A 223 -6.39 21.56 -17.60
N PHE A 224 -7.57 22.17 -17.43
CA PHE A 224 -8.85 21.50 -17.69
C PHE A 224 -9.31 21.62 -19.15
N GLU A 225 -8.74 22.54 -19.92
CA GLU A 225 -9.02 22.74 -21.34
C GLU A 225 -8.09 21.92 -22.26
N ALA A 226 -6.93 21.50 -21.74
CA ALA A 226 -5.93 20.65 -22.41
C ALA A 226 -6.33 19.17 -22.45
#